data_AF-A0A088CJQ6-F1
#
_entry.id   AF-A0A088CJQ6-F1
#
_cell.length_a   1.000
_cell.length_b   1.000
_cell.length_c   1.000
_cell.angle_alpha   90.00
_cell.angle_beta   90.00
_cell.angle_gamma   90.00
#
_symmetry.space_group_name_H-M   'P 1'
#
loop_
_entity.id
_entity.type
_entity.pdbx_description
1 polymer ?
#
loop_
_entity_poly.entity_id
_entity_poly.type
_entity_poly.pdbx_seq_one_letter_code
_entity_poly.pdbx_strand_id
1 'polypeptide(L)'
;MFSFLQNLSLSTKNVVSSTNNLAKGFSVTFNHLRRNTITVQYPYKKVLSSERFRGRIHFEFDKCIACEVCVRVCPINLPVVDWVYQKSLKKKQLKNYSIDFGVCIFCGNCVEYCPTNCLSMTDEYELSVFDRHQLNYDFFALGRVPTKD
;
A
#
# COMPACT_ATOMS: atom_id res chain seq x y z
N MET A 1 -7.68 -35.88 -58.33
CA MET A 1 -7.44 -36.89 -57.27
C MET A 1 -6.13 -36.64 -56.50
N PHE A 2 -5.03 -36.28 -57.18
CA PHE A 2 -3.73 -36.00 -56.55
C PHE A 2 -3.68 -34.78 -55.61
N SER A 3 -4.36 -33.67 -55.95
CA SER A 3 -4.37 -32.47 -55.08
C SER A 3 -5.14 -32.67 -53.77
N PHE A 4 -6.18 -33.51 -53.78
CA PHE A 4 -6.95 -33.86 -52.59
C PHE A 4 -6.09 -34.64 -51.58
N LEU A 5 -5.28 -35.60 -52.04
CA LEU A 5 -4.34 -36.35 -51.21
C LEU A 5 -3.22 -35.45 -50.66
N GLN A 6 -2.70 -34.50 -51.44
CA GLN A 6 -1.73 -33.51 -50.96
C GLN A 6 -2.32 -32.61 -49.86
N ASN A 7 -3.54 -32.09 -50.03
CA ASN A 7 -4.22 -31.27 -49.02
C ASN A 7 -4.48 -32.05 -47.73
N LEU A 8 -4.85 -33.32 -47.82
CA LEU A 8 -5.03 -34.20 -46.65
C LEU A 8 -3.70 -34.42 -45.92
N SER A 9 -2.60 -34.62 -46.66
CA SER A 9 -1.26 -34.77 -46.10
C SER A 9 -0.72 -33.50 -45.41
N LEU A 10 -1.11 -32.32 -45.89
CA LEU A 10 -0.78 -31.04 -45.26
C LEU A 10 -1.59 -30.84 -43.98
N SER A 11 -2.88 -31.17 -44.02
CA SER A 11 -3.75 -31.08 -42.84
C SER A 11 -3.28 -32.00 -41.71
N THR A 12 -2.88 -33.24 -42.01
CA THR A 12 -2.32 -34.16 -41.01
C THR A 12 -1.00 -33.66 -40.42
N LYS A 13 -0.10 -33.10 -41.25
CA LYS A 13 1.15 -32.47 -40.78
C LYS A 13 0.88 -31.30 -39.82
N ASN A 14 -0.12 -30.46 -40.13
CA ASN A 14 -0.52 -29.33 -39.27
C ASN A 14 -1.16 -29.79 -37.96
N VAL A 15 -1.97 -30.85 -37.98
CA VAL A 15 -2.53 -31.44 -36.75
C VAL A 15 -1.42 -32.01 -35.88
N VAL A 16 -0.47 -32.77 -36.44
CA VAL A 16 0.65 -33.33 -35.69
C VAL A 16 1.54 -32.24 -35.07
N SER A 17 1.85 -31.18 -35.82
CA SER A 17 2.64 -30.07 -35.28
C SER A 17 1.90 -29.33 -34.17
N SER A 18 0.58 -29.15 -34.30
CA SER A 18 -0.27 -28.54 -33.28
C SER A 18 -0.34 -29.38 -32.00
N THR A 19 -0.55 -30.70 -32.11
CA THR A 19 -0.55 -31.62 -30.97
C THR A 19 0.80 -31.65 -30.25
N ASN A 20 1.91 -31.61 -30.99
CA ASN A 20 3.24 -31.51 -30.39
C ASN A 20 3.43 -30.21 -29.58
N ASN A 21 2.89 -29.09 -30.06
CA ASN A 21 2.94 -27.83 -29.34
C ASN A 21 2.08 -27.86 -28.07
N LEU A 22 0.90 -28.49 -28.13
CA LEU A 22 0.05 -28.71 -26.96
C LEU A 22 0.75 -29.60 -25.92
N ALA A 23 1.35 -30.70 -26.35
CA ALA A 23 2.09 -31.61 -25.47
C ALA A 23 3.29 -30.91 -24.79
N LYS A 24 4.00 -30.04 -25.51
CA LYS A 24 5.05 -29.19 -24.93
C LYS A 24 4.49 -28.22 -23.89
N GLY A 25 3.34 -27.60 -24.15
CA GLY A 25 2.64 -26.74 -23.19
C GLY A 25 2.26 -27.49 -21.92
N PHE A 26 1.66 -28.68 -22.06
CA PHE A 26 1.31 -29.53 -20.92
C PHE A 26 2.55 -29.96 -20.12
N SER A 27 3.65 -30.30 -20.78
CA SER A 27 4.93 -30.63 -20.11
C SER A 27 5.43 -29.48 -19.24
N VAL A 28 5.32 -28.23 -19.71
CA VAL A 28 5.65 -27.05 -18.89
C VAL A 28 4.73 -26.96 -17.68
N THR A 29 3.41 -27.10 -17.85
CA THR A 29 2.46 -27.06 -16.72
C THR A 29 2.71 -28.16 -15.70
N PHE A 30 3.03 -29.37 -16.15
CA PHE A 30 3.37 -30.49 -15.27
C PHE A 30 4.68 -30.22 -14.50
N ASN A 31 5.67 -29.59 -15.14
CA ASN A 31 6.87 -29.13 -14.45
C ASN A 31 6.60 -28.05 -13.38
N HIS A 32 5.52 -27.26 -13.49
CA HIS A 32 5.12 -26.32 -12.44
C HIS A 32 4.52 -27.02 -11.21
N LEU A 33 3.87 -28.18 -11.34
CA LEU A 33 3.32 -28.93 -10.20
C LEU A 33 4.41 -29.43 -9.23
N ARG A 34 5.63 -29.64 -9.72
CA ARG A 34 6.77 -30.10 -8.90
C ARG A 34 7.44 -28.98 -8.11
N ARG A 35 7.14 -27.70 -8.39
CA ARG A 35 7.74 -26.57 -7.68
C ARG A 35 7.06 -26.36 -6.33
N ASN A 36 7.83 -25.98 -5.32
CA ASN A 36 7.27 -25.59 -4.02
C ASN A 36 6.40 -24.33 -4.17
N THR A 37 5.34 -24.26 -3.37
CA THR A 37 4.43 -23.11 -3.35
C THR A 37 5.12 -21.89 -2.75
N ILE A 38 5.23 -20.81 -3.53
CA ILE A 38 5.75 -19.50 -3.06
C ILE A 38 4.70 -18.67 -2.30
N THR A 39 3.46 -19.17 -2.21
CA THR A 39 2.35 -18.47 -1.57
C THR A 39 2.60 -18.25 -0.08
N VAL A 40 2.22 -17.06 0.39
CA VAL A 40 2.23 -16.71 1.82
C VAL A 40 0.81 -16.84 2.34
N GLN A 41 0.61 -17.64 3.40
CA GLN A 41 -0.70 -17.91 3.96
C GLN A 41 -1.14 -16.81 4.94
N TYR A 42 -1.65 -15.71 4.41
CA TYR A 42 -2.34 -14.70 5.21
C TYR A 42 -3.68 -15.25 5.75
N PRO A 43 -4.07 -15.03 7.02
CA PRO A 43 -3.49 -14.14 8.02
C PRO A 43 -2.45 -14.78 8.96
N TYR A 44 -2.27 -16.10 8.91
CA TYR A 44 -1.41 -16.83 9.85
C TYR A 44 0.09 -16.55 9.69
N LYS A 45 0.52 -16.24 8.46
CA LYS A 45 1.89 -15.86 8.13
C LYS A 45 1.86 -14.54 7.39
N LYS A 46 2.34 -13.48 8.02
CA LYS A 46 2.50 -12.15 7.42
C LYS A 46 3.89 -12.00 6.79
N VAL A 47 4.00 -11.15 5.77
CA VAL A 47 5.28 -10.76 5.20
C VAL A 47 5.82 -9.60 6.00
N LEU A 48 7.10 -9.65 6.38
CA LEU A 48 7.75 -8.53 7.03
C LEU A 48 7.82 -7.35 6.04
N SER A 49 7.33 -6.19 6.46
CA SER A 49 7.47 -4.96 5.71
C SER A 49 8.95 -4.55 5.63
N SER A 50 9.28 -3.75 4.62
CA SER A 50 10.62 -3.17 4.52
C SER A 50 10.79 -2.05 5.55
N GLU A 51 12.03 -1.74 5.93
CA GLU A 51 12.36 -0.65 6.87
C GLU A 51 11.86 0.73 6.42
N ARG A 52 11.55 0.90 5.13
CA ARG A 52 11.04 2.14 4.53
C ARG A 52 9.62 1.99 4.00
N PHE A 53 8.90 0.99 4.49
CA PHE A 53 7.50 0.82 4.14
C PHE A 53 6.68 2.03 4.60
N ARG A 54 5.61 2.30 3.85
CA ARG A 54 4.78 3.49 4.00
C ARG A 54 3.37 3.06 4.36
N GLY A 55 3.15 2.73 5.63
CA GLY A 55 1.84 2.40 6.19
C GLY A 55 1.15 3.60 6.85
N ARG A 56 0.41 3.33 7.93
CA ARG A 56 -0.24 4.38 8.73
C ARG A 56 0.76 5.42 9.22
N ILE A 57 0.33 6.68 9.28
CA ILE A 57 1.13 7.76 9.87
C ILE A 57 0.94 7.77 11.39
N HIS A 58 2.04 7.83 12.13
CA HIS A 58 2.06 8.06 13.57
C HIS A 58 2.31 9.55 13.86
N PHE A 59 1.64 10.07 14.89
CA PHE A 59 1.70 11.47 15.28
C PHE A 59 1.98 11.63 16.77
N GLU A 60 2.98 12.45 17.09
CA GLU A 60 3.29 12.85 18.46
C GLU A 60 2.80 14.28 18.73
N PHE A 61 1.81 14.42 19.61
CA PHE A 61 1.18 15.69 19.93
C PHE A 61 2.17 16.70 20.54
N ASP A 62 3.02 16.26 21.47
CA ASP A 62 3.92 17.13 22.22
C ASP A 62 5.04 17.75 21.38
N LYS A 63 5.41 17.10 20.27
CA LYS A 63 6.46 17.57 19.34
C LYS A 63 5.93 18.52 18.27
N CYS A 64 4.62 18.66 18.10
CA CYS A 64 4.05 19.48 17.04
C CYS A 64 4.09 20.98 17.38
N ILE A 65 4.54 21.81 16.44
CA ILE A 65 4.62 23.27 16.59
C ILE A 65 3.60 24.04 15.74
N ALA A 66 2.62 23.36 15.14
CA ALA A 66 1.61 23.97 14.26
C ALA A 66 2.19 24.84 13.13
N CYS A 67 3.22 24.30 12.43
CA CYS A 67 3.92 24.98 11.34
C CYS A 67 3.21 24.88 9.96
N GLU A 68 2.17 24.03 9.86
CA GLU A 68 1.36 23.78 8.65
C GLU A 68 2.19 23.36 7.42
N VAL A 69 3.42 22.91 7.60
CA VAL A 69 4.25 22.38 6.52
C VAL A 69 3.61 21.12 5.96
N CYS A 70 3.12 20.24 6.82
CA CYS A 70 2.44 18.99 6.43
C CYS A 70 1.24 19.21 5.50
N VAL A 71 0.51 20.32 5.67
CA VAL A 71 -0.59 20.71 4.77
C VAL A 71 -0.04 21.17 3.43
N ARG A 72 0.90 22.12 3.44
CA ARG A 72 1.47 22.72 2.22
C ARG A 72 2.21 21.74 1.31
N VAL A 73 2.84 20.70 1.87
CA VAL A 73 3.56 19.67 1.10
C VAL A 73 2.67 18.50 0.69
N CYS A 74 1.47 18.40 1.25
CA CYS A 74 0.52 17.38 0.86
C CYS A 74 -0.05 17.72 -0.53
N PRO A 75 -0.07 16.78 -1.50
CA PRO A 75 -0.58 17.05 -2.85
C PRO A 75 -2.01 17.59 -2.91
N ILE A 76 -2.80 17.32 -1.86
CA ILE A 76 -4.22 17.70 -1.75
C ILE A 76 -4.52 18.51 -0.49
N ASN A 77 -3.50 18.98 0.25
CA ASN A 77 -3.68 19.72 1.50
C ASN A 77 -4.53 18.97 2.55
N LEU A 78 -4.28 17.67 2.74
CA LEU A 78 -5.14 16.78 3.52
C LEU A 78 -5.14 16.98 5.05
N PRO A 79 -3.98 17.08 5.74
CA PRO A 79 -3.98 17.11 7.19
C PRO A 79 -4.72 18.33 7.73
N VAL A 80 -5.62 18.13 8.69
CA VAL A 80 -6.33 19.23 9.35
C VAL A 80 -5.53 19.63 10.58
N VAL A 81 -5.11 20.89 10.65
CA VAL A 81 -4.29 21.43 11.74
C VAL A 81 -5.02 22.60 12.39
N ASP A 82 -5.63 22.36 13.55
CA ASP A 82 -6.29 23.42 14.31
C ASP A 82 -5.38 23.91 15.43
N TRP A 83 -5.15 25.21 15.48
CA TRP A 83 -4.31 25.83 16.49
C TRP A 83 -4.89 27.18 16.93
N VAL A 84 -4.51 27.60 18.14
CA VAL A 84 -4.82 28.93 18.66
C VAL A 84 -3.54 29.66 18.99
N TYR A 85 -3.48 30.93 18.64
CA TYR A 85 -2.36 31.78 19.00
C TYR A 85 -2.47 32.24 20.44
N GLN A 86 -1.57 31.74 21.29
CA GLN A 86 -1.52 32.14 22.69
C GLN A 86 -0.67 33.41 22.82
N LYS A 87 -1.33 34.56 22.95
CA LYS A 87 -0.69 35.89 23.00
C LYS A 87 0.32 36.04 24.14
N SER A 88 0.06 35.40 25.28
CA SER A 88 0.95 35.47 26.47
C SER A 88 2.31 34.82 26.22
N LEU A 89 2.34 33.68 25.54
CA LEU A 89 3.56 32.92 25.23
C LEU A 89 4.13 33.23 23.84
N LYS A 90 3.43 34.06 23.05
CA LYS A 90 3.71 34.33 21.63
C LYS A 90 3.89 33.04 20.79
N LYS A 91 3.25 31.94 21.20
CA LYS A 91 3.38 30.61 20.60
C LYS A 91 2.03 30.14 20.04
N LYS A 92 2.07 29.41 18.92
CA LYS A 92 0.91 28.65 18.45
C LYS A 92 0.75 27.41 19.31
N GLN A 93 -0.42 27.28 19.94
CA GLN A 93 -0.81 26.07 20.67
C GLN A 93 -1.69 25.22 19.76
N LEU A 94 -1.27 23.99 19.49
CA LEU A 94 -2.08 23.02 18.75
C LEU A 94 -3.30 22.63 19.60
N LYS A 95 -4.48 22.60 18.98
CA LYS A 95 -5.71 22.12 19.59
C LYS A 95 -6.10 20.74 19.08
N ASN A 96 -6.07 20.57 17.76
CA ASN A 96 -6.51 19.36 17.10
C ASN A 96 -5.63 19.08 15.88
N TYR A 97 -5.44 17.80 15.57
CA TYR A 97 -4.73 17.34 14.39
C TYR A 97 -5.37 16.06 13.90
N SER A 98 -5.85 16.04 12.66
CA SER A 98 -6.48 14.84 12.09
C SER A 98 -6.02 14.58 10.66
N ILE A 99 -6.05 13.30 10.28
CA ILE A 99 -5.75 12.84 8.92
C ILE A 99 -6.82 11.84 8.51
N ASP A 100 -7.44 12.07 7.36
CA ASP A 100 -8.35 11.10 6.75
C ASP A 100 -7.58 10.09 5.88
N PHE A 101 -7.42 8.88 6.38
CA PHE A 101 -6.74 7.80 5.65
C PHE A 101 -7.53 7.26 4.46
N GLY A 102 -8.82 7.58 4.33
CA GLY A 102 -9.60 7.28 3.13
C GLY A 102 -9.21 8.14 1.92
N VAL A 103 -8.56 9.28 2.17
CA VAL A 103 -8.10 10.21 1.13
C VAL A 103 -6.57 10.23 1.01
N CYS A 104 -5.85 9.81 2.07
CA CYS A 104 -4.39 9.79 2.09
C CYS A 104 -3.81 8.83 1.04
N ILE A 105 -2.81 9.29 0.28
CA ILE A 105 -2.11 8.51 -0.75
C ILE A 105 -0.78 7.90 -0.26
N PHE A 106 -0.48 7.98 1.03
CA PHE A 106 0.74 7.43 1.66
C PHE A 106 2.05 7.84 0.98
N CYS A 107 2.12 9.07 0.44
CA CYS A 107 3.32 9.57 -0.25
C CYS A 107 4.50 9.88 0.67
N GLY A 108 4.28 10.03 1.98
CA GLY A 108 5.35 10.29 2.96
C GLY A 108 5.90 11.72 3.01
N ASN A 109 5.46 12.65 2.15
CA ASN A 109 5.95 14.03 2.14
C ASN A 109 5.77 14.73 3.50
N CYS A 110 4.63 14.51 4.17
CA CYS A 110 4.36 15.13 5.47
C CYS A 110 5.35 14.68 6.56
N VAL A 111 5.90 13.46 6.45
CA VAL A 111 6.93 12.94 7.35
C VAL A 111 8.29 13.52 6.99
N GLU A 112 8.64 13.53 5.70
CA GLU A 112 9.95 13.99 5.22
C GLU A 112 10.21 15.47 5.51
N TYR A 113 9.21 16.33 5.32
CA TYR A 113 9.35 17.78 5.54
C TYR A 113 9.02 18.21 6.97
N CYS A 114 8.75 17.29 7.89
CA CYS A 114 8.43 17.64 9.27
C CYS A 114 9.70 18.09 10.03
N PRO A 115 9.82 19.36 10.46
CA PRO A 115 11.05 19.85 11.07
C PRO A 115 11.31 19.29 12.48
N THR A 116 10.26 18.85 13.17
CA THR A 116 10.34 18.33 14.54
C THR A 116 10.28 16.81 14.62
N ASN A 117 10.22 16.13 13.47
CA ASN A 117 10.01 14.67 13.40
C ASN A 117 8.81 14.19 14.25
N CYS A 118 7.74 15.00 14.35
CA CYS A 118 6.52 14.61 15.07
C CYS A 118 5.64 13.64 14.28
N LEU A 119 5.90 13.49 12.98
CA LEU A 119 5.21 12.57 12.09
C LEU A 119 6.19 11.47 11.70
N SER A 120 5.74 10.22 11.71
CA SER A 120 6.53 9.08 11.25
C SER A 120 5.66 8.08 10.50
N MET A 121 6.27 7.29 9.61
CA MET A 121 5.58 6.18 8.95
C MET A 121 5.66 4.95 9.84
N THR A 122 4.56 4.20 9.89
CA THR A 122 4.50 2.89 10.57
C THR A 122 4.39 1.77 9.55
N ASP A 123 4.57 0.54 10.05
CA ASP A 123 4.44 -0.69 9.27
C ASP A 123 3.00 -1.19 9.15
N GLU A 124 2.03 -0.49 9.73
CA GLU A 124 0.63 -0.91 9.67
C GLU A 124 0.01 -0.67 8.29
N TYR A 125 -0.43 -1.75 7.65
CA TYR A 125 -1.16 -1.73 6.39
C TYR A 125 -2.62 -2.23 6.52
N GLU A 126 -3.02 -2.75 7.70
CA GLU A 126 -4.32 -3.38 7.95
C GLU A 126 -5.35 -2.37 8.49
N LEU A 127 -5.65 -1.31 7.71
CA LEU A 127 -6.51 -0.18 8.13
C LEU A 127 -7.98 -0.28 7.70
N SER A 128 -8.42 -1.45 7.21
CA SER A 128 -9.77 -1.60 6.65
C SER A 128 -10.87 -1.44 7.70
N VAL A 129 -11.91 -0.68 7.38
CA VAL A 129 -13.09 -0.44 8.22
C VAL A 129 -14.38 -0.53 7.40
N PHE A 130 -15.52 -0.69 8.08
CA PHE A 130 -16.84 -0.78 7.41
C PHE A 130 -17.42 0.57 7.00
N ASP A 131 -17.06 1.64 7.71
CA ASP A 131 -17.53 3.00 7.44
C ASP A 131 -16.34 3.94 7.19
N ARG A 132 -16.44 4.75 6.13
CA ARG A 132 -15.40 5.69 5.73
C ARG A 132 -15.08 6.72 6.82
N HIS A 133 -16.08 7.11 7.63
CA HIS A 133 -15.89 8.13 8.66
C HIS A 133 -14.97 7.65 9.79
N GLN A 134 -14.77 6.33 9.92
CA GLN A 134 -13.83 5.75 10.87
C GLN A 134 -12.37 5.84 10.41
N LEU A 135 -12.10 6.18 9.14
CA LEU A 135 -10.74 6.39 8.62
C LEU A 135 -10.20 7.79 8.92
N ASN A 136 -11.04 8.70 9.42
CA ASN A 136 -10.59 10.00 9.90
C ASN A 136 -10.01 9.86 11.30
N TYR A 137 -8.70 9.76 11.38
CA TYR A 137 -8.00 9.52 12.64
C TYR A 137 -7.68 10.84 13.31
N ASP A 138 -8.10 10.94 14.56
CA ASP A 138 -7.79 12.05 15.46
C ASP A 138 -6.36 11.93 16.02
N PHE A 139 -5.82 13.00 16.61
CA PHE A 139 -4.44 13.05 17.13
C PHE A 139 -4.19 11.95 18.18
N PHE A 140 -5.20 11.63 18.98
CA PHE A 140 -5.12 10.54 19.96
C PHE A 140 -5.04 9.16 19.28
N ALA A 141 -5.77 8.96 18.18
CA ALA A 141 -5.74 7.71 17.42
C ALA A 141 -4.43 7.54 16.66
N LEU A 142 -3.91 8.62 16.07
CA LEU A 142 -2.61 8.64 15.38
C LEU A 142 -1.43 8.35 16.32
N GLY A 143 -1.52 8.80 17.58
CA GLY A 143 -0.52 8.56 18.62
C GLY A 143 -0.49 7.13 19.18
N ARG A 144 -1.40 6.24 18.75
CA ARG A 144 -1.38 4.84 19.21
C ARG A 144 -0.15 4.11 18.68
N VAL A 145 0.44 3.32 19.57
CA VAL A 145 1.57 2.43 19.27
C VAL A 145 1.18 1.47 18.15
N PRO A 146 2.07 1.22 17.17
CA PRO A 146 1.70 0.36 16.08
C PRO A 146 1.47 -1.08 16.54
N THR A 147 0.40 -1.71 16.09
CA THR A 147 0.10 -3.11 16.42
C THR A 147 1.11 -4.03 15.74
N LYS A 148 1.88 -4.74 16.56
CA LYS A 148 2.91 -5.68 16.10
C LYS A 148 2.33 -7.10 16.13
N ASP A 149 1.42 -7.37 15.20
CA ASP A 149 0.86 -8.71 14.97
C ASP A 149 1.72 -9.51 14.00
#